data_AF-A0A519SHK7-F1
#
_entry.id   AF-A0A519SHK7-F1
#
_cell.length_a   1.000
_cell.length_b   1.000
_cell.length_c   1.000
_cell.angle_alpha   90.00
_cell.angle_beta   90.00
_cell.angle_gamma   90.00
#
_symmetry.space_group_name_H-M   'P 1'
#
loop_
_entity.id
_entity.type
_entity.pdbx_description
1 polymer ?
#
loop_
_entity_poly.entity_id
_entity_poly.type
_entity_poly.pdbx_seq_one_letter_code
_entity_poly.pdbx_strand_id
1 'polypeptide(L)'
;MDYGRYKGNDDADYVSDYFFNNGSLIRPTVITRNITPSVINIKAFKIDYALPLKKQMKLEAGLKSSWVTTDNNLIAEQFLNNNWQNNKLLSNQFVYDENVNAAYVNFNKQFKKT
;
A
#
# COMPACT_ATOMS: atom_id res chain seq x y z
N MET A 1 0.06 -8.66 19.69
CA MET A 1 -0.68 -8.76 18.41
C MET A 1 -1.03 -7.35 18.07
N ASP A 2 -0.57 -6.90 16.91
CA ASP A 2 -0.67 -5.51 16.51
C ASP A 2 -1.63 -5.43 15.33
N TYR A 3 -2.50 -4.42 15.35
CA TYR A 3 -3.44 -4.15 14.27
C TYR A 3 -3.35 -2.69 13.86
N GLY A 4 -3.27 -2.45 12.56
CA GLY A 4 -3.29 -1.12 11.97
C GLY A 4 -4.26 -1.05 10.82
N ARG A 5 -4.96 0.07 10.68
CA ARG A 5 -5.82 0.36 9.53
C ARG A 5 -5.53 1.75 9.00
N TYR A 6 -5.26 1.84 7.71
CA TYR A 6 -5.06 3.09 7.00
C TYR A 6 -6.13 3.26 5.93
N LYS A 7 -6.59 4.49 5.76
CA LYS A 7 -7.50 4.88 4.69
C LYS A 7 -6.91 6.08 3.99
N GLY A 8 -6.87 6.03 2.67
CA GLY A 8 -6.53 7.15 1.80
C GLY A 8 -7.65 7.36 0.79
N ASN A 9 -7.77 8.59 0.32
CA ASN A 9 -8.55 8.90 -0.87
C ASN A 9 -7.72 9.90 -1.67
N ASP A 10 -7.42 9.55 -2.91
CA ASP A 10 -6.70 10.43 -3.84
C ASP A 10 -7.64 10.83 -4.96
N ASP A 11 -7.77 12.14 -5.18
CA ASP A 11 -8.66 12.72 -6.19
C ASP A 11 -7.82 13.52 -7.19
N ALA A 12 -7.98 13.23 -8.48
CA ALA A 12 -7.26 13.90 -9.55
C ALA A 12 -8.19 14.26 -10.70
N ASP A 13 -8.24 15.57 -11.02
CA ASP A 13 -9.03 16.12 -12.12
C ASP A 13 -8.15 16.42 -13.32
N TYR A 14 -8.60 16.05 -14.52
CA TYR A 14 -7.88 16.20 -15.78
C TYR A 14 -8.76 16.89 -16.82
N VAL A 15 -8.15 17.84 -17.54
CA VAL A 15 -8.72 18.46 -18.74
C VAL A 15 -7.79 18.14 -19.90
N SER A 16 -8.30 17.46 -20.91
CA SER A 16 -7.55 17.01 -22.08
C SER A 16 -8.07 17.68 -23.34
N ASP A 17 -7.24 18.54 -23.92
CA ASP A 17 -7.47 19.18 -25.22
C ASP A 17 -6.52 18.60 -26.27
N TYR A 18 -7.01 18.46 -27.51
CA TYR A 18 -6.24 17.94 -28.63
C TYR A 18 -6.30 18.93 -29.78
N PHE A 19 -5.15 19.34 -30.32
CA PHE A 19 -5.06 20.38 -31.34
C PHE A 19 -4.38 19.88 -32.61
N PHE A 20 -4.88 20.32 -33.77
CA PHE A 20 -4.17 20.19 -35.04
C PHE A 20 -2.99 21.17 -35.07
N ASN A 21 -2.09 21.01 -36.04
CA ASN A 21 -0.94 21.92 -36.22
C ASN A 21 -1.34 23.39 -36.46
N ASN A 22 -2.58 23.65 -36.88
CA ASN A 22 -3.13 24.99 -37.07
C ASN A 22 -3.80 25.59 -35.80
N GLY A 23 -3.74 24.89 -34.66
CA GLY A 23 -4.34 25.34 -33.39
C GLY A 23 -5.84 25.09 -33.25
N SER A 24 -6.51 24.49 -34.24
CA SER A 24 -7.92 24.09 -34.11
C SER A 24 -8.07 22.79 -33.31
N LEU A 25 -9.16 22.66 -32.57
CA LEU A 25 -9.46 21.45 -31.79
C LEU A 25 -9.72 20.25 -32.71
N ILE A 26 -9.03 19.13 -32.44
CA ILE A 26 -9.25 17.84 -33.10
C ILE A 26 -10.56 17.22 -32.62
N ARG A 27 -10.89 17.40 -31.35
CA ARG A 27 -12.08 16.84 -30.69
C ARG A 27 -12.51 17.75 -29.53
N PRO A 28 -13.76 17.63 -29.05
CA PRO A 28 -14.20 18.36 -27.86
C PRO A 28 -13.30 18.09 -26.65
N THR A 29 -13.15 19.10 -25.80
CA THR A 29 -12.44 18.99 -24.51
C THR A 29 -12.98 17.81 -23.70
N VAL A 30 -12.07 16.95 -23.26
CA VAL A 30 -12.40 15.81 -22.41
C VAL A 30 -12.06 16.15 -20.97
N ILE A 31 -13.07 16.12 -20.11
CA ILE A 31 -12.90 16.31 -18.67
C ILE A 31 -13.05 14.95 -18.00
N THR A 32 -12.03 14.53 -17.26
CA THR A 32 -11.97 13.25 -16.58
C THR A 32 -11.59 13.47 -15.12
N ARG A 33 -12.09 12.63 -14.23
CA ARG A 33 -11.75 12.62 -12.81
C ARG A 33 -11.38 11.20 -12.39
N ASN A 34 -10.32 11.07 -11.61
CA ASN A 34 -9.96 9.82 -10.96
C ASN A 34 -10.14 9.96 -9.45
N ILE A 35 -10.83 9.02 -8.84
CA ILE A 35 -11.03 8.92 -7.39
C ILE A 35 -10.49 7.57 -6.95
N THR A 36 -9.57 7.55 -5.99
CA THR A 36 -8.82 6.35 -5.62
C THR A 36 -8.87 6.09 -4.12
N PRO A 37 -10.01 5.63 -3.57
CA PRO A 37 -10.09 5.14 -2.21
C PRO A 37 -9.15 3.94 -2.03
N SER A 38 -8.30 4.03 -1.01
CA SER A 38 -7.36 2.99 -0.62
C SER A 38 -7.57 2.60 0.83
N VAL A 39 -7.62 1.30 1.12
CA VAL A 39 -7.74 0.77 2.48
C VAL A 39 -6.63 -0.26 2.69
N ILE A 40 -5.80 -0.03 3.70
CA ILE A 40 -4.73 -0.95 4.10
C ILE A 40 -5.04 -1.49 5.49
N ASN A 41 -5.14 -2.81 5.62
CA ASN A 41 -5.28 -3.50 6.89
C ASN A 41 -4.01 -4.28 7.19
N ILE A 42 -3.44 -4.08 8.37
CA ILE A 42 -2.21 -4.72 8.81
C ILE A 42 -2.49 -5.48 10.09
N LYS A 43 -2.14 -6.76 10.11
CA LYS A 43 -2.18 -7.63 11.29
C LYS A 43 -0.81 -8.21 11.51
N ALA A 44 -0.24 -8.08 12.70
CA ALA A 44 1.06 -8.64 13.02
C ALA A 44 1.05 -9.40 14.35
N PHE A 45 1.84 -10.46 14.37
CA PHE A 45 2.06 -11.30 15.53
C PHE A 45 3.56 -11.52 15.72
N LYS A 46 4.00 -11.46 16.97
CA LYS A 46 5.41 -11.62 17.34
C LYS A 46 5.51 -12.39 18.64
N ILE A 47 6.42 -13.36 18.69
CA ILE A 47 6.82 -14.08 19.88
C ILE A 47 8.33 -13.99 20.00
N ASP A 48 8.83 -13.59 21.16
CA ASP A 48 10.25 -13.50 21.46
C ASP A 48 10.58 -14.32 22.72
N TYR A 49 11.71 -15.02 22.69
CA TYR A 49 12.24 -15.79 23.80
C TYR A 49 13.70 -15.41 24.05
N ALA A 50 14.01 -15.03 25.29
CA ALA A 50 15.36 -14.67 25.72
C ALA A 50 15.83 -15.64 26.81
N LEU A 51 16.94 -16.33 26.55
CA LEU A 51 17.57 -17.26 27.48
C LEU A 51 18.95 -16.72 27.92
N PRO A 52 19.10 -16.31 29.20
CA PRO A 52 20.41 -16.03 29.77
C PRO A 52 21.14 -17.35 30.08
N LEU A 53 22.19 -17.69 29.32
CA LEU A 53 22.92 -18.95 29.48
C LEU A 53 23.95 -18.86 30.62
N LYS A 54 24.74 -17.78 30.66
CA LYS A 54 25.74 -17.47 31.71
C LYS A 54 25.84 -15.94 31.84
N LYS A 55 26.51 -15.43 32.89
CA LYS A 55 26.68 -13.97 33.13
C LYS A 55 27.19 -13.14 31.92
N GLN A 56 27.78 -13.78 30.91
CA GLN A 56 28.36 -13.13 29.72
C GLN A 56 27.78 -13.64 28.39
N MET A 57 26.72 -14.47 28.42
CA MET A 57 26.14 -15.10 27.22
C MET A 57 24.62 -15.00 27.23
N LYS A 58 24.04 -14.46 26.15
CA LYS A 58 22.60 -14.34 25.94
C LYS A 58 22.21 -14.94 24.60
N LEU A 59 21.19 -15.79 24.60
CA LEU A 59 20.56 -16.30 23.38
C LEU A 59 19.15 -15.70 23.29
N GLU A 60 18.80 -15.16 22.14
CA GLU A 60 17.47 -14.67 21.84
C GLU A 60 16.97 -15.38 20.58
N ALA A 61 15.72 -15.77 20.55
CA ALA A 61 15.07 -16.33 19.39
C ALA A 61 13.65 -15.79 19.30
N GLY A 62 13.11 -15.68 18.09
CA GLY A 62 11.75 -15.21 17.94
C GLY A 62 11.15 -15.57 16.61
N LEU A 63 9.82 -15.48 16.57
CA LEU A 63 9.00 -15.67 15.39
C LEU A 63 8.19 -14.40 15.16
N LYS A 64 8.08 -13.99 13.91
CA LYS A 64 7.26 -12.86 13.48
C LYS A 64 6.40 -13.31 12.30
N SER A 65 5.13 -12.95 12.33
CA SER A 65 4.18 -13.18 11.24
C SER A 65 3.37 -11.92 11.00
N SER A 66 3.11 -11.55 9.75
CA SER A 66 2.27 -10.41 9.40
C SER A 66 1.44 -10.67 8.16
N TRP A 67 0.19 -10.23 8.21
CA TRP A 67 -0.77 -10.24 7.12
C TRP A 67 -1.18 -8.82 6.80
N VAL A 68 -1.01 -8.42 5.55
CA VAL A 68 -1.39 -7.09 5.06
C VAL A 68 -2.32 -7.26 3.88
N THR A 69 -3.47 -6.58 3.90
CA THR A 69 -4.39 -6.49 2.77
C THR A 69 -4.51 -5.04 2.35
N THR A 70 -4.18 -4.75 1.10
CA THR A 70 -4.29 -3.43 0.47
C THR A 70 -5.38 -3.51 -0.60
N ASP A 71 -6.43 -2.72 -0.45
CA ASP A 71 -7.50 -2.57 -1.45
C ASP A 71 -7.44 -1.15 -2.02
N ASN A 72 -7.13 -1.03 -3.30
CA ASN A 72 -7.07 0.24 -4.02
C ASN A 72 -8.10 0.21 -5.15
N ASN A 73 -9.11 1.06 -5.07
CA ASN A 73 -10.19 1.10 -6.04
C ASN A 73 -10.14 2.41 -6.83
N LEU A 74 -9.57 2.38 -8.02
CA LEU A 74 -9.54 3.49 -8.98
C LEU A 74 -10.89 3.59 -9.69
N ILE A 75 -11.59 4.68 -9.43
CA ILE A 75 -12.83 5.06 -10.10
C ILE A 75 -12.51 6.21 -11.04
N ALA A 76 -12.48 5.91 -12.34
CA ALA A 76 -12.30 6.90 -13.39
C ALA A 76 -13.67 7.31 -13.94
N GLU A 77 -13.98 8.60 -13.89
CA GLU A 77 -15.22 9.18 -14.39
C GLU A 77 -14.92 10.17 -15.51
N GLN A 78 -15.80 10.24 -16.49
CA GLN A 78 -15.76 11.23 -17.56
C GLN A 78 -16.99 12.13 -17.47
N PHE A 79 -16.80 13.43 -17.68
CA PHE A 79 -17.90 14.38 -17.73
C PHE A 79 -18.57 14.35 -19.11
N LEU A 80 -19.77 13.76 -19.19
CA LEU A 80 -20.55 13.59 -20.41
C LEU A 80 -21.99 14.01 -20.16
N ASN A 81 -22.60 14.74 -21.11
CA ASN A 81 -23.99 15.19 -21.01
C ASN A 81 -24.30 15.90 -19.67
N ASN A 82 -23.39 16.77 -19.24
CA ASN A 82 -23.49 17.54 -18.00
C ASN A 82 -23.54 16.71 -16.70
N ASN A 83 -23.06 15.46 -16.75
CA ASN A 83 -23.02 14.54 -15.62
C ASN A 83 -21.71 13.73 -15.61
N TRP A 84 -21.27 13.32 -14.42
CA TRP A 84 -20.16 12.37 -14.27
C TRP A 84 -20.64 10.96 -14.58
N GLN A 85 -19.93 10.28 -15.48
CA GLN A 85 -20.21 8.90 -15.86
C GLN A 85 -18.96 8.06 -15.63
N ASN A 86 -19.10 6.99 -14.85
CA ASN A 86 -18.01 6.05 -14.62
C ASN A 86 -17.57 5.40 -15.95
N ASN A 87 -16.31 5.56 -16.27
CA ASN A 87 -15.64 4.89 -17.37
C ASN A 87 -15.01 3.57 -16.90
N LYS A 88 -15.72 2.47 -17.13
CA LYS A 88 -15.28 1.11 -16.76
C LYS A 88 -14.01 0.63 -17.46
N LEU A 89 -13.62 1.25 -18.58
CA LEU A 89 -12.38 0.91 -19.28
C LEU A 89 -11.15 1.48 -18.60
N LEU A 90 -11.32 2.54 -17.80
CA LEU A 90 -10.25 3.23 -17.08
C LEU A 90 -10.29 2.94 -15.57
N SER A 91 -11.46 2.59 -15.03
CA SER A 91 -11.61 2.17 -13.63
C SER A 91 -11.02 0.78 -13.39
N ASN A 92 -10.45 0.57 -12.20
CA ASN A 92 -9.90 -0.72 -11.79
C ASN A 92 -9.91 -0.88 -10.27
N GLN A 93 -10.05 -2.11 -9.77
CA GLN A 93 -9.86 -2.42 -8.35
C GLN A 93 -8.68 -3.38 -8.19
N PHE A 94 -7.63 -2.92 -7.53
CA PHE A 94 -6.43 -3.68 -7.23
C PHE A 94 -6.42 -4.08 -5.75
N VAL A 95 -6.63 -5.37 -5.50
CA VAL A 95 -6.53 -5.97 -4.17
C VAL A 95 -5.23 -6.77 -4.09
N TYR A 96 -4.41 -6.48 -3.08
CA TYR A 96 -3.14 -7.15 -2.83
C TYR A 96 -3.08 -7.69 -1.40
N ASP A 97 -2.83 -8.99 -1.29
CA ASP A 97 -2.62 -9.69 -0.03
C ASP A 97 -1.15 -10.09 0.13
N GLU A 98 -0.58 -9.72 1.26
CA GLU A 98 0.79 -10.03 1.63
C GLU A 98 0.83 -10.80 2.95
N ASN A 99 1.57 -11.89 2.97
CA ASN A 99 1.82 -12.69 4.16
C ASN A 99 3.32 -12.90 4.34
N VAL A 100 3.89 -12.35 5.40
CA VAL A 100 5.31 -12.46 5.73
C VAL A 100 5.46 -13.26 7.01
N ASN A 101 6.24 -14.34 6.95
CA ASN A 101 6.59 -15.17 8.09
C ASN A 101 8.11 -15.21 8.21
N ALA A 102 8.62 -14.90 9.40
CA ALA A 102 10.04 -14.82 9.67
C ALA A 102 10.37 -15.47 11.01
N ALA A 103 11.54 -16.10 11.08
CA ALA A 103 12.14 -16.60 12.30
C ALA A 103 13.54 -16.01 12.43
N TYR A 104 13.97 -15.74 13.66
CA TYR A 104 15.30 -15.19 13.90
C TYR A 104 15.90 -15.76 15.18
N VAL A 105 17.24 -15.79 15.21
CA VAL A 105 18.05 -16.19 16.36
C VAL A 105 19.22 -15.22 16.48
N ASN A 106 19.49 -14.76 17.69
CA ASN A 106 20.59 -13.88 18.02
C ASN A 106 21.39 -14.47 19.18
N PHE A 107 22.71 -14.51 19.04
CA PHE A 107 23.63 -14.98 20.06
C PHE A 107 24.62 -13.88 20.42
N ASN A 108 24.63 -13.47 21.69
CA ASN A 108 25.52 -12.46 22.21
C ASN A 108 26.50 -13.09 23.23
N LYS A 109 27.80 -12.84 23.04
CA LYS A 109 28.86 -13.22 23.98
C LYS A 109 29.78 -12.04 24.23
N GLN A 110 29.88 -11.62 25.48
CA GLN A 110 30.85 -10.61 25.90
C GLN A 110 32.21 -11.27 26.17
N PHE A 111 33.27 -10.71 25.57
CA PHE A 111 34.65 -11.11 25.84
C PHE A 111 35.31 -10.03 26.70
N LYS A 112 36.04 -10.42 27.74
CA LYS A 112 36.91 -9.47 28.45
C LYS A 112 38.02 -9.02 27.51
N LYS A 113 38.24 -7.71 27.39
CA LYS A 113 39.49 -7.17 26.84
C LYS A 113 40.62 -7.58 27.79
N THR A 114 41.58 -8.33 27.28
CA THR A 114 42.95 -8.39 27.81
C THR A 114 43.65 -7.06 27.59
#